data_AF-A0A1X4I4S3-F1
#
_entry.id   AF-A0A1X4I4S3-F1
#
_cell.length_a   1.000
_cell.length_b   1.000
_cell.length_c   1.000
_cell.angle_alpha   90.00
_cell.angle_beta   90.00
_cell.angle_gamma   90.00
#
_symmetry.space_group_name_H-M   'P 1'
#
loop_
_entity.id
_entity.type
_entity.pdbx_description
1 polymer ?
#
loop_
_entity_poly.entity_id
_entity_poly.type
_entity_poly.pdbx_seq_one_letter_code
_entity_poly.pdbx_strand_id
1 'polypeptide(L)'
;MNSRSTLRGSISRRLLRPVTDVIDRRIERRVRSEVRRTAGRQAPDPDTTEQLVRDVELLRHRQLTFELLLGPRGRGVSRIVSEGPLRQLHAEVTALSGDRDAAVRNVATAFRLLVSLESLGVGRIAGGTMNICGKLGTVPLLDPPNDDILEIGTLYGLFSAGLVRMMERDGRSPRLTIVDPFAGVQLQPGTAQRPDPSGSPVDEHAVRTNLALAGPAGTTARIQRGFSEDPGTRAAVSDRRYGVI
;
A
#
# COMPACT_ATOMS: atom_id res chain seq x y z
N MET A 1 -40.76 -10.08 -7.65
CA MET A 1 -40.36 -9.25 -6.50
C MET A 1 -40.18 -10.21 -5.32
N ASN A 2 -39.09 -10.37 -4.59
CA ASN A 2 -37.77 -9.74 -4.52
C ASN A 2 -36.77 -10.83 -4.15
N SER A 3 -35.75 -11.05 -4.98
CA SER A 3 -34.64 -11.96 -4.68
C SER A 3 -33.40 -11.13 -4.41
N ARG A 4 -32.93 -11.08 -3.15
CA ARG A 4 -31.57 -10.68 -2.78
C ARG A 4 -31.35 -10.87 -1.27
N SER A 5 -31.04 -12.09 -0.88
CA SER A 5 -30.34 -12.39 0.37
C SER A 5 -29.70 -13.76 0.20
N THR A 6 -28.36 -13.82 0.17
CA THR A 6 -27.49 -14.98 0.51
C THR A 6 -26.09 -14.85 -0.11
N LEU A 7 -25.29 -13.87 0.33
CA LEU A 7 -23.83 -13.86 0.05
C LEU A 7 -23.05 -13.27 1.24
N ARG A 8 -23.15 -13.89 2.41
CA ARG A 8 -22.25 -13.67 3.54
C ARG A 8 -21.97 -15.00 4.25
N GLY A 9 -21.02 -15.76 3.71
CA GLY A 9 -20.54 -17.00 4.32
C GLY A 9 -19.11 -17.31 3.89
N SER A 10 -18.36 -18.03 4.74
CA SER A 10 -16.98 -18.48 4.52
C SER A 10 -16.74 -19.25 3.20
N ILE A 11 -17.82 -19.67 2.55
CA ILE A 11 -17.87 -20.29 1.22
C ILE A 11 -17.47 -19.29 0.12
N SER A 12 -17.79 -17.99 0.25
CA SER A 12 -17.43 -16.96 -0.74
C SER A 12 -15.92 -16.68 -0.83
N ARG A 13 -15.14 -16.95 0.22
CA ARG A 13 -13.66 -16.87 0.15
C ARG A 13 -13.01 -18.08 -0.51
N ARG A 14 -13.63 -19.27 -0.42
CA ARG A 14 -13.22 -20.43 -1.24
C ARG A 14 -13.54 -20.24 -2.72
N LEU A 15 -14.53 -19.41 -3.04
CA LEU A 15 -14.95 -19.07 -4.41
C LEU A 15 -14.17 -17.90 -5.05
N LEU A 16 -13.26 -17.24 -4.32
CA LEU A 16 -12.39 -16.15 -4.84
C LEU A 16 -10.89 -16.50 -4.90
N ARG A 17 -10.50 -17.67 -4.38
CA ARG A 17 -9.28 -18.38 -4.78
C ARG A 17 -9.11 -18.56 -6.30
N PRO A 18 -10.19 -18.61 -7.12
CA PRO A 18 -10.07 -18.65 -8.55
C PRO A 18 -9.46 -17.40 -9.18
N VAL A 19 -9.30 -16.23 -8.53
CA VAL A 19 -8.90 -15.04 -9.30
C VAL A 19 -7.41 -15.03 -9.68
N THR A 20 -6.51 -15.53 -8.82
CA THR A 20 -5.09 -15.73 -9.17
C THR A 20 -4.92 -16.94 -10.09
N ASP A 21 -5.63 -18.03 -9.80
CA ASP A 21 -5.67 -19.20 -10.69
C ASP A 21 -6.33 -18.87 -12.04
N VAL A 22 -7.22 -17.88 -12.14
CA VAL A 22 -7.88 -17.45 -13.38
C VAL A 22 -6.95 -16.56 -14.18
N ILE A 23 -6.09 -15.75 -13.58
CA ILE A 23 -5.07 -15.00 -14.33
C ILE A 23 -4.04 -15.98 -14.89
N ASP A 24 -3.52 -16.91 -14.07
CA ASP A 24 -2.61 -17.96 -14.55
C ASP A 24 -3.29 -18.88 -15.57
N ARG A 25 -4.54 -19.32 -15.34
CA ARG A 25 -5.30 -20.11 -16.33
C ARG A 25 -5.69 -19.32 -17.56
N ARG A 26 -5.84 -17.99 -17.49
CA ARG A 26 -6.19 -17.15 -18.65
C ARG A 26 -4.95 -16.83 -19.46
N ILE A 27 -3.79 -16.65 -18.83
CA ILE A 27 -2.49 -16.60 -19.51
C ILE A 27 -2.21 -17.98 -20.11
N GLU A 28 -2.31 -19.08 -19.36
CA GLU A 28 -2.14 -20.44 -19.90
C GLU A 28 -3.16 -20.77 -21.00
N ARG A 29 -4.44 -20.40 -20.87
CA ARG A 29 -5.44 -20.62 -21.92
C ARG A 29 -5.18 -19.76 -23.13
N ARG A 30 -4.73 -18.51 -22.96
CA ARG A 30 -4.43 -17.61 -24.07
C ARG A 30 -3.16 -18.02 -24.80
N VAL A 31 -2.14 -18.45 -24.06
CA VAL A 31 -0.93 -19.09 -24.60
C VAL A 31 -1.29 -20.41 -25.29
N ARG A 32 -2.06 -21.32 -24.66
CA ARG A 32 -2.51 -22.56 -25.32
C ARG A 32 -3.45 -22.31 -26.50
N SER A 33 -4.30 -21.29 -26.46
CA SER A 33 -5.21 -20.98 -27.56
C SER A 33 -4.49 -20.32 -28.73
N GLU A 34 -3.48 -19.49 -28.46
CA GLU A 34 -2.62 -18.95 -29.50
C GLU A 34 -1.76 -20.07 -30.10
N VAL A 35 -1.10 -20.89 -29.27
CA VAL A 35 -0.36 -22.08 -29.72
C VAL A 35 -1.24 -23.04 -30.52
N ARG A 36 -2.51 -23.24 -30.15
CA ARG A 36 -3.47 -24.05 -30.95
C ARG A 36 -3.94 -23.34 -32.22
N ARG A 37 -4.08 -22.01 -32.23
CA ARG A 37 -4.42 -21.23 -33.43
C ARG A 37 -3.26 -21.22 -34.44
N THR A 38 -2.01 -21.18 -33.99
CA THR A 38 -0.84 -21.36 -34.86
C THR A 38 -0.66 -22.82 -35.29
N ALA A 39 -0.84 -23.80 -34.38
CA ALA A 39 -0.73 -25.23 -34.71
C ALA A 39 -1.81 -25.75 -35.69
N GLY A 40 -2.93 -25.06 -35.85
CA GLY A 40 -3.97 -25.40 -36.82
C GLY A 40 -3.63 -25.02 -38.28
N ARG A 41 -2.50 -24.34 -38.53
CA ARG A 41 -2.08 -23.92 -39.89
C ARG A 41 -0.70 -24.42 -40.32
N GLN A 42 0.14 -24.87 -39.40
CA GLN A 42 1.42 -25.56 -39.63
C GLN A 42 1.80 -26.23 -38.31
N ALA A 43 2.48 -27.39 -38.36
CA ALA A 43 3.06 -27.97 -37.14
C ALA A 43 3.91 -26.89 -36.45
N PRO A 44 3.70 -26.61 -35.15
CA PRO A 44 4.48 -25.59 -34.47
C PRO A 44 5.95 -26.00 -34.59
N ASP A 45 6.73 -25.13 -35.20
CA ASP A 45 8.16 -25.27 -35.34
C ASP A 45 8.75 -25.58 -33.94
N PRO A 46 9.47 -26.70 -33.77
CA PRO A 46 10.00 -27.11 -32.47
C PRO A 46 10.88 -26.01 -31.86
N ASP A 47 11.61 -25.24 -32.68
CA ASP A 47 12.44 -24.13 -32.23
C ASP A 47 11.59 -22.99 -31.63
N THR A 48 10.46 -22.68 -32.27
CA THR A 48 9.48 -21.70 -31.77
C THR A 48 8.86 -22.15 -30.44
N THR A 49 8.59 -23.46 -30.28
CA THR A 49 8.02 -24.00 -29.04
C THR A 49 9.03 -23.98 -27.89
N GLU A 50 10.28 -24.37 -28.15
CA GLU A 50 11.35 -24.28 -27.16
C GLU A 50 11.62 -22.84 -26.74
N GLN A 51 11.58 -21.89 -27.68
CA GLN A 51 11.73 -20.48 -27.38
C GLN A 51 10.62 -19.95 -26.46
N LEU A 52 9.37 -20.32 -26.72
CA LEU A 52 8.25 -19.96 -25.85
C LEU A 52 8.38 -20.55 -24.44
N VAL A 53 8.86 -21.80 -24.32
CA VAL A 53 9.11 -22.42 -23.01
C VAL A 53 10.19 -21.64 -22.26
N ARG A 54 11.32 -21.30 -22.91
CA ARG A 54 12.40 -20.49 -22.33
C ARG A 54 11.90 -19.12 -21.88
N ASP A 55 11.10 -18.43 -22.70
CA ASP A 55 10.54 -17.13 -22.36
C ASP A 55 9.58 -17.19 -21.17
N VAL A 56 8.73 -18.23 -21.11
CA VAL A 56 7.82 -18.46 -19.97
C VAL A 56 8.60 -18.74 -18.69
N GLU A 57 9.67 -19.53 -18.74
CA GLU A 57 10.53 -19.79 -17.59
C GLU A 57 11.23 -18.52 -17.11
N LEU A 58 11.74 -17.70 -18.03
CA LEU A 58 12.34 -16.40 -17.71
C LEU A 58 11.31 -15.47 -17.05
N LEU A 59 10.08 -15.40 -17.56
CA LEU A 59 9.00 -14.61 -16.98
C LEU A 59 8.61 -15.11 -15.58
N ARG A 60 8.54 -16.42 -15.37
CA ARG A 60 8.28 -17.03 -14.05
C ARG A 60 9.38 -16.67 -13.05
N HIS A 61 10.64 -16.72 -13.48
CA HIS A 61 11.76 -16.35 -12.61
C HIS A 61 11.71 -14.87 -12.23
N ARG A 62 11.45 -13.97 -13.19
CA ARG A 62 11.28 -12.53 -12.93
C ARG A 62 10.08 -12.26 -12.02
N GLN A 63 8.96 -12.95 -12.25
CA GLN A 63 7.76 -12.83 -11.42
C GLN A 63 8.04 -13.23 -9.97
N LEU A 64 8.83 -14.29 -9.74
CA LEU A 64 9.21 -14.70 -8.39
C LEU A 64 9.94 -13.58 -7.63
N THR A 65 10.92 -12.92 -8.26
CA THR A 65 11.63 -11.79 -7.64
C THR A 65 10.69 -10.63 -7.31
N PHE A 66 9.76 -10.30 -8.20
CA PHE A 66 8.76 -9.25 -7.94
C PHE A 66 7.78 -9.66 -6.83
N GLU A 67 7.37 -10.91 -6.76
CA GLU A 67 6.50 -11.41 -5.68
C GLU A 67 7.19 -11.39 -4.32
N LEU A 68 8.51 -11.60 -4.25
CA LEU A 68 9.26 -11.42 -3.00
C LEU A 68 9.23 -9.97 -2.52
N LEU A 69 9.32 -9.01 -3.45
CA LEU A 69 9.38 -7.59 -3.10
C LEU A 69 8.00 -6.94 -2.90
N LEU A 70 7.02 -7.31 -3.73
CA LEU A 70 5.73 -6.64 -3.87
C LEU A 70 4.54 -7.57 -3.65
N GLY A 71 4.77 -8.86 -3.42
CA GLY A 71 3.70 -9.83 -3.18
C GLY A 71 2.97 -9.61 -1.86
N PRO A 72 1.84 -10.29 -1.64
CA PRO A 72 0.99 -10.09 -0.47
C PRO A 72 1.54 -10.70 0.83
N ARG A 73 2.55 -11.57 0.76
CA ARG A 73 3.14 -12.21 1.95
C ARG A 73 3.77 -11.16 2.86
N GLY A 74 3.53 -11.24 4.17
CA GLY A 74 4.00 -10.26 5.15
C GLY A 74 3.17 -8.96 5.26
N ARG A 75 2.22 -8.72 4.34
CA ARG A 75 1.47 -7.45 4.30
C ARG A 75 -0.04 -7.58 4.01
N GLY A 76 -0.49 -8.75 3.58
CA GLY A 76 -1.89 -9.09 3.33
C GLY A 76 -2.43 -8.67 1.95
N VAL A 77 -1.80 -7.69 1.29
CA VAL A 77 -2.19 -7.17 -0.04
C VAL A 77 -0.97 -6.98 -0.93
N SER A 78 -1.09 -7.28 -2.22
CA SER A 78 0.00 -7.04 -3.17
C SER A 78 0.24 -5.53 -3.38
N ARG A 79 1.52 -5.14 -3.50
CA ARG A 79 1.97 -3.82 -3.94
C ARG A 79 2.16 -3.73 -5.45
N ILE A 80 1.89 -4.80 -6.21
CA ILE A 80 1.91 -4.74 -7.67
C ILE A 80 0.84 -3.75 -8.13
N VAL A 81 1.27 -2.78 -8.94
CA VAL A 81 0.43 -1.70 -9.43
C VAL A 81 -0.17 -2.08 -10.77
N SER A 82 -1.45 -1.77 -10.95
CA SER A 82 -2.14 -1.87 -12.23
C SER A 82 -2.24 -0.50 -12.90
N GLU A 83 -2.14 -0.45 -14.22
CA GLU A 83 -2.09 0.80 -14.99
C GLU A 83 -3.34 1.67 -14.79
N GLY A 84 -4.53 1.09 -14.81
CA GLY A 84 -5.81 1.81 -14.67
C GLY A 84 -5.89 2.59 -13.35
N PRO A 85 -5.81 1.93 -12.18
CA PRO A 85 -5.78 2.60 -10.88
C PRO A 85 -4.67 3.65 -10.75
N LEU A 86 -3.47 3.39 -11.28
CA LEU A 86 -2.38 4.35 -11.25
C LEU A 86 -2.69 5.61 -12.08
N ARG A 87 -3.26 5.43 -13.28
CA ARG A 87 -3.67 6.53 -14.16
C ARG A 87 -4.75 7.38 -13.49
N GLN A 88 -5.73 6.74 -12.85
CA GLN A 88 -6.76 7.40 -12.07
C GLN A 88 -6.14 8.20 -10.92
N LEU A 89 -5.27 7.58 -10.12
CA LEU A 89 -4.61 8.27 -9.01
C LEU A 89 -3.84 9.49 -9.50
N HIS A 90 -3.05 9.37 -10.56
CA HIS A 90 -2.35 10.54 -11.10
C HIS A 90 -3.33 11.64 -11.52
N ALA A 91 -4.48 11.31 -12.12
CA ALA A 91 -5.49 12.29 -12.51
C ALA A 91 -6.12 12.99 -11.28
N GLU A 92 -6.45 12.24 -10.23
CA GLU A 92 -6.96 12.78 -8.96
C GLU A 92 -5.98 13.76 -8.33
N VAL A 93 -4.69 13.38 -8.24
CA VAL A 93 -3.65 14.25 -7.69
C VAL A 93 -3.42 15.48 -8.58
N THR A 94 -3.47 15.32 -9.90
CA THR A 94 -3.35 16.46 -10.85
C THR A 94 -4.49 17.45 -10.67
N ALA A 95 -5.72 16.96 -10.54
CA ALA A 95 -6.90 17.81 -10.38
C ALA A 95 -6.82 18.64 -9.08
N LEU A 96 -6.17 18.09 -8.05
CA LEU A 96 -5.98 18.76 -6.77
C LEU A 96 -4.80 19.74 -6.78
N SER A 97 -3.67 19.37 -7.37
CA SER A 97 -2.44 20.20 -7.36
C SER A 97 -2.38 21.23 -8.48
N GLY A 98 -3.15 21.05 -9.56
CA GLY A 98 -3.01 21.83 -10.79
C GLY A 98 -1.74 21.52 -11.60
N ASP A 99 -0.87 20.61 -11.13
CA ASP A 99 0.39 20.25 -11.78
C ASP A 99 0.49 18.73 -11.98
N ARG A 100 0.40 18.34 -13.26
CA ARG A 100 0.47 16.94 -13.69
C ARG A 100 1.84 16.32 -13.45
N ASP A 101 2.91 17.06 -13.70
CA ASP A 101 4.25 16.51 -13.62
C ASP A 101 4.65 16.34 -12.15
N ALA A 102 4.27 17.27 -11.28
CA ALA A 102 4.39 17.10 -9.84
C ALA A 102 3.60 15.89 -9.33
N ALA A 103 2.35 15.70 -9.79
CA ALA A 103 1.54 14.55 -9.43
C ALA A 103 2.22 13.22 -9.77
N VAL A 104 2.72 13.07 -11.00
CA VAL A 104 3.42 11.85 -11.44
C VAL A 104 4.71 11.63 -10.66
N ARG A 105 5.52 12.68 -10.46
CA ARG A 105 6.79 12.58 -9.70
C ARG A 105 6.53 12.15 -8.26
N ASN A 106 5.54 12.74 -7.59
CA ASN A 106 5.27 12.47 -6.18
C ASN A 106 4.63 11.10 -5.96
N VAL A 107 3.68 10.67 -6.80
CA VAL A 107 3.12 9.32 -6.72
C VAL A 107 4.19 8.25 -6.97
N ALA A 108 5.05 8.44 -7.96
CA ALA A 108 6.16 7.52 -8.21
C ALA A 108 7.14 7.45 -7.04
N THR A 109 7.40 8.59 -6.38
CA THR A 109 8.29 8.65 -5.21
C THR A 109 7.64 7.98 -4.00
N ALA A 110 6.36 8.26 -3.75
CA ALA A 110 5.59 7.64 -2.69
C ALA A 110 5.55 6.10 -2.83
N PHE A 111 5.42 5.57 -4.06
CA PHE A 111 5.48 4.14 -4.29
C PHE A 111 6.85 3.53 -3.94
N ARG A 112 7.95 4.16 -4.38
CA ARG A 112 9.30 3.70 -4.03
C ARG A 112 9.51 3.72 -2.52
N LEU A 113 9.07 4.78 -1.87
CA LEU A 113 9.19 4.95 -0.41
C LEU A 113 8.36 3.92 0.35
N LEU A 114 7.13 3.64 -0.08
CA LEU A 114 6.30 2.56 0.46
C LEU A 114 7.05 1.22 0.44
N VAL A 115 7.63 0.85 -0.71
CA VAL A 115 8.38 -0.41 -0.85
C VAL A 115 9.61 -0.41 0.06
N SER A 116 10.38 0.67 0.10
CA SER A 116 11.57 0.79 0.94
C SER A 116 11.24 0.69 2.43
N LEU A 117 10.19 1.38 2.89
CA LEU A 117 9.78 1.38 4.30
C LEU A 117 9.26 0.00 4.73
N GLU A 118 8.47 -0.67 3.90
CA GLU A 118 8.04 -2.06 4.21
C GLU A 118 9.19 -3.07 4.14
N SER A 119 10.29 -2.75 3.44
CA SER A 119 11.46 -3.63 3.36
C SER A 119 12.44 -3.44 4.54
N LEU A 120 12.53 -2.23 5.08
CA LEU A 120 13.48 -1.87 6.15
C LEU A 120 12.82 -1.85 7.54
N GLY A 121 11.53 -1.55 7.58
CA GLY A 121 10.78 -1.34 8.81
C GLY A 121 10.24 -2.62 9.44
N VAL A 122 9.73 -2.46 10.65
CA VAL A 122 8.99 -3.47 11.38
C VAL A 122 7.52 -3.42 10.96
N GLY A 123 6.99 -4.52 10.45
CA GLY A 123 5.58 -4.63 10.09
C GLY A 123 5.26 -4.16 8.66
N ARG A 124 4.10 -3.52 8.49
CA ARG A 124 3.58 -3.10 7.18
C ARG A 124 2.94 -1.71 7.24
N ILE A 125 2.72 -1.10 6.09
CA ILE A 125 1.88 0.10 6.01
C ILE A 125 0.41 -0.32 5.91
N ALA A 126 -0.44 0.29 6.73
CA ALA A 126 -1.87 0.06 6.68
C ALA A 126 -2.50 0.64 5.40
N GLY A 127 -3.32 -0.17 4.73
CA GLY A 127 -4.10 0.26 3.56
C GLY A 127 -3.60 -0.26 2.21
N GLY A 128 -4.38 0.02 1.17
CA GLY A 128 -4.06 -0.36 -0.20
C GLY A 128 -3.01 0.55 -0.83
N THR A 129 -2.31 0.03 -1.83
CA THR A 129 -1.18 0.71 -2.50
C THR A 129 -1.54 2.09 -3.02
N MET A 130 -2.66 2.22 -3.74
CA MET A 130 -3.09 3.51 -4.30
C MET A 130 -3.49 4.51 -3.20
N ASN A 131 -4.15 4.05 -2.13
CA ASN A 131 -4.50 4.91 -0.99
C ASN A 131 -3.25 5.48 -0.31
N ILE A 132 -2.25 4.62 -0.06
CA ILE A 132 -0.98 5.04 0.54
C ILE A 132 -0.25 6.02 -0.37
N CYS A 133 -0.08 5.67 -1.66
CA CYS A 133 0.62 6.51 -2.61
C CYS A 133 -0.10 7.84 -2.85
N GLY A 134 -1.43 7.84 -2.84
CA GLY A 134 -2.22 9.05 -2.93
C GLY A 134 -2.01 9.97 -1.74
N LYS A 135 -2.17 9.48 -0.51
CA LYS A 135 -1.93 10.30 0.68
C LYS A 135 -0.49 10.84 0.73
N LEU A 136 0.50 9.98 0.53
CA LEU A 136 1.91 10.40 0.55
C LEU A 136 2.28 11.35 -0.59
N GLY A 137 1.76 11.10 -1.80
CA GLY A 137 2.08 11.88 -2.99
C GLY A 137 1.36 13.23 -3.03
N THR A 138 0.17 13.30 -2.45
CA THR A 138 -0.67 14.50 -2.44
C THR A 138 -0.26 15.52 -1.40
N VAL A 139 0.04 15.08 -0.16
CA VAL A 139 0.16 16.01 0.97
C VAL A 139 1.21 17.12 0.76
N PRO A 140 2.40 16.84 0.18
CA PRO A 140 3.36 17.91 -0.12
C PRO A 140 2.83 18.97 -1.10
N LEU A 141 1.84 18.63 -1.93
CA LEU A 141 1.27 19.51 -2.97
C LEU A 141 0.07 20.34 -2.48
N LEU A 142 -0.34 20.20 -1.22
CA LEU A 142 -1.49 20.93 -0.68
C LEU A 142 -1.16 22.39 -0.40
N ASP A 143 -2.06 23.28 -0.80
CA ASP A 143 -2.03 24.72 -0.52
C ASP A 143 -3.32 25.14 0.25
N PRO A 144 -3.23 25.96 1.32
CA PRO A 144 -2.01 26.39 1.98
C PRO A 144 -1.23 25.23 2.63
N PRO A 145 0.11 25.30 2.65
CA PRO A 145 0.93 24.27 3.28
C PRO A 145 0.68 24.19 4.79
N ASN A 146 0.60 22.98 5.35
CA ASN A 146 0.61 22.74 6.79
C ASN A 146 1.71 21.76 7.19
N ASP A 147 2.64 22.20 8.03
CA ASP A 147 3.76 21.40 8.54
C ASP A 147 3.44 20.72 9.88
N ASP A 148 2.36 21.10 10.56
CA ASP A 148 1.89 20.42 11.77
C ASP A 148 0.94 19.29 11.37
N ILE A 149 1.41 18.05 11.47
CA ILE A 149 0.71 16.87 10.97
C ILE A 149 0.21 16.03 12.15
N LEU A 150 -1.06 15.64 12.10
CA LEU A 150 -1.66 14.69 13.04
C LEU A 150 -2.05 13.41 12.31
N GLU A 151 -1.53 12.28 12.79
CA GLU A 151 -1.97 10.95 12.37
C GLU A 151 -2.69 10.24 13.52
N ILE A 152 -3.88 9.72 13.24
CA ILE A 152 -4.68 8.94 14.19
C ILE A 152 -4.71 7.49 13.70
N GLY A 153 -4.21 6.58 14.53
CA GLY A 153 -4.12 5.16 14.19
C GLY A 153 -2.99 4.88 13.20
N THR A 154 -1.78 4.74 13.71
CA THR A 154 -0.58 4.62 12.88
C THR A 154 -0.16 3.17 12.63
N LEU A 155 -0.72 2.23 13.38
CA LEU A 155 -0.30 0.82 13.38
C LEU A 155 1.20 0.72 13.71
N TYR A 156 2.07 0.62 12.70
CA TYR A 156 3.53 0.50 12.87
C TYR A 156 4.30 1.82 12.68
N GLY A 157 3.69 2.98 12.41
CA GLY A 157 4.42 4.24 12.22
C GLY A 157 5.06 4.44 10.84
N LEU A 158 5.00 3.43 9.97
CA LEU A 158 5.66 3.48 8.65
C LEU A 158 5.03 4.49 7.69
N PHE A 159 3.70 4.69 7.75
CA PHE A 159 3.06 5.73 6.96
C PHE A 159 3.56 7.11 7.38
N SER A 160 3.60 7.38 8.70
CA SER A 160 4.08 8.65 9.24
C SER A 160 5.53 8.92 8.87
N ALA A 161 6.40 7.90 8.98
CA ALA A 161 7.79 8.00 8.55
C ALA A 161 7.87 8.36 7.06
N GLY A 162 7.07 7.70 6.22
CA GLY A 162 7.00 8.00 4.80
C GLY A 162 6.51 9.42 4.50
N LEU A 163 5.53 9.89 5.26
CA LEU A 163 4.99 11.23 5.10
C LEU A 163 6.03 12.29 5.48
N VAL A 164 6.71 12.15 6.61
CA VAL A 164 7.81 13.04 7.01
C VAL A 164 8.85 13.14 5.90
N ARG A 165 9.27 11.99 5.33
CA ARG A 165 10.25 11.95 4.24
C ARG A 165 9.76 12.62 2.95
N MET A 166 8.47 12.49 2.64
CA MET A 166 7.88 13.18 1.47
C MET A 166 7.88 14.70 1.67
N MET A 167 7.59 15.18 2.87
CA MET A 167 7.62 16.60 3.21
C MET A 167 9.06 17.15 3.21
N GLU A 168 10.01 16.44 3.81
CA GLU A 168 11.43 16.84 3.78
C GLU A 168 11.99 16.88 2.35
N ARG A 169 11.56 15.95 1.49
CA ARG A 169 11.94 15.95 0.07
C ARG A 169 11.42 17.19 -0.68
N ASP A 170 10.31 17.76 -0.22
CA ASP A 170 9.75 19.02 -0.71
C ASP A 170 10.45 20.25 -0.08
N GLY A 171 11.50 20.04 0.72
CA GLY A 171 12.25 21.10 1.41
C GLY A 171 11.59 21.60 2.69
N ARG A 172 10.60 20.87 3.21
CA ARG A 172 9.80 21.27 4.38
C ARG A 172 10.32 20.63 5.67
N SER A 173 9.95 21.19 6.81
CA SER A 173 10.34 20.72 8.14
C SER A 173 9.10 20.36 8.97
N PRO A 174 8.48 19.19 8.72
CA PRO A 174 7.22 18.83 9.35
C PRO A 174 7.38 18.51 10.85
N ARG A 175 6.36 18.84 11.63
CA ARG A 175 6.19 18.42 13.03
C ARG A 175 5.08 17.38 13.11
N LEU A 176 5.46 16.14 13.39
CA LEU A 176 4.54 15.00 13.44
C LEU A 176 4.02 14.76 14.87
N THR A 177 2.71 14.61 15.00
CA THR A 177 2.03 14.08 16.19
C THR A 177 1.25 12.83 15.82
N ILE A 178 1.42 11.77 16.60
CA ILE A 178 0.70 10.50 16.47
C ILE A 178 -0.21 10.31 17.67
N VAL A 179 -1.45 9.90 17.42
CA VAL A 179 -2.40 9.42 18.43
C VAL A 179 -2.72 7.97 18.15
N ASP A 180 -2.34 7.06 19.05
CA ASP A 180 -2.61 5.63 18.91
C ASP A 180 -2.72 4.96 20.30
N PRO A 181 -3.72 4.09 20.55
CA PRO A 181 -3.80 3.34 21.80
C PRO A 181 -2.76 2.21 21.92
N PHE A 182 -2.12 1.83 20.80
CA PHE A 182 -1.27 0.64 20.65
C PHE A 182 -1.98 -0.65 21.08
N ALA A 183 -3.23 -0.81 20.65
CA ALA A 183 -4.10 -1.91 21.05
C ALA A 183 -3.79 -3.25 20.34
N GLY A 184 -2.66 -3.37 19.64
CA GLY A 184 -2.23 -4.63 19.01
C GLY A 184 -2.93 -4.99 17.69
N VAL A 185 -4.03 -4.31 17.34
CA VAL A 185 -4.86 -4.60 16.16
C VAL A 185 -5.36 -3.33 15.49
N GLN A 186 -5.65 -3.41 14.19
CA GLN A 186 -6.36 -2.33 13.49
C GLN A 186 -7.82 -2.29 13.96
N LEU A 187 -8.14 -1.31 14.80
CA LEU A 187 -9.48 -1.11 15.37
C LEU A 187 -10.37 -0.39 14.35
N GLN A 188 -11.01 -1.14 13.47
CA GLN A 188 -12.03 -0.64 12.54
C GLN A 188 -13.37 -1.31 12.86
N PRO A 189 -14.45 -0.56 13.11
CA PRO A 189 -15.76 -1.12 13.44
C PRO A 189 -16.22 -2.18 12.41
N GLY A 190 -16.70 -3.33 12.89
CA GLY A 190 -17.21 -4.41 12.03
C GLY A 190 -16.14 -5.30 11.38
N THR A 191 -14.86 -5.12 11.73
CA THR A 191 -13.75 -5.93 11.18
C THR A 191 -13.36 -7.03 12.15
N ALA A 192 -13.39 -8.29 11.71
CA ALA A 192 -12.92 -9.40 12.54
C ALA A 192 -11.43 -9.23 12.85
N GLN A 193 -11.06 -9.31 14.13
CA GLN A 193 -9.66 -9.33 14.54
C GLN A 193 -8.97 -10.53 13.88
N ARG A 194 -7.94 -10.25 13.11
CA ARG A 194 -7.04 -11.26 12.56
C ARG A 194 -5.63 -10.93 13.00
N PRO A 195 -4.76 -11.95 13.17
CA PRO A 195 -3.33 -11.72 13.29
C PRO A 195 -2.85 -10.84 12.13
N ASP A 196 -2.01 -9.85 12.44
CA ASP A 196 -1.41 -9.03 11.39
C ASP A 196 -0.57 -9.91 10.46
N PRO A 197 -0.69 -9.78 9.13
CA PRO A 197 0.05 -10.62 8.18
C PRO A 197 1.57 -10.48 8.27
N SER A 198 2.11 -9.44 8.92
CA SER A 198 3.56 -9.30 9.12
C SER A 198 4.10 -10.19 10.25
N GLY A 199 3.25 -10.62 11.18
CA GLY A 199 3.66 -11.33 12.39
C GLY A 199 4.44 -10.45 13.40
N SER A 200 4.58 -9.15 13.15
CA SER A 200 5.30 -8.22 14.01
C SER A 200 4.38 -7.66 15.11
N PRO A 201 4.89 -7.44 16.34
CA PRO A 201 4.11 -6.81 17.40
C PRO A 201 3.77 -5.36 17.05
N VAL A 202 2.53 -4.95 17.30
CA VAL A 202 2.08 -3.56 17.15
C VAL A 202 2.19 -2.88 18.52
N ASP A 203 3.32 -2.22 18.75
CA ASP A 203 3.62 -1.49 20.00
C ASP A 203 4.39 -0.18 19.72
N GLU A 204 4.53 0.66 20.75
CA GLU A 204 5.23 1.94 20.63
C GLU A 204 6.71 1.75 20.24
N HIS A 205 7.35 0.65 20.63
CA HIS A 205 8.75 0.39 20.30
C HIS A 205 8.94 0.18 18.79
N ALA A 206 8.07 -0.61 18.15
CA ALA A 206 8.04 -0.76 16.70
C ALA A 206 7.80 0.58 15.99
N VAL A 207 6.87 1.40 16.50
CA VAL A 207 6.60 2.74 15.96
C VAL A 207 7.83 3.65 16.06
N ARG A 208 8.48 3.73 17.22
CA ARG A 208 9.70 4.53 17.41
C ARG A 208 10.82 4.08 16.48
N THR A 209 11.02 2.77 16.34
CA THR A 209 12.01 2.19 15.43
C THR A 209 11.76 2.62 13.98
N ASN A 210 10.51 2.54 13.53
CA ASN A 210 10.14 2.91 12.17
C ASN A 210 10.21 4.42 11.92
N LEU A 211 9.84 5.24 12.90
CA LEU A 211 9.97 6.70 12.81
C LEU A 211 11.43 7.14 12.65
N ALA A 212 12.38 6.42 13.23
CA ALA A 212 13.81 6.71 13.05
C ALA A 212 14.27 6.57 11.59
N LEU A 213 13.57 5.80 10.74
CA LEU A 213 13.86 5.71 9.29
C LEU A 213 13.61 7.05 8.56
N ALA A 214 12.85 7.96 9.19
CA ALA A 214 12.64 9.32 8.72
C ALA A 214 13.66 10.34 9.27
N GLY A 215 14.68 9.90 10.00
CA GLY A 215 15.72 10.79 10.53
C GLY A 215 15.24 11.65 11.70
N PRO A 216 15.89 12.82 11.95
CA PRO A 216 15.63 13.64 13.14
C PRO A 216 14.17 14.03 13.34
N ALA A 217 13.47 14.45 12.27
CA ALA A 217 12.06 14.83 12.36
C ALA A 217 11.19 13.67 12.86
N GLY A 218 11.42 12.45 12.35
CA GLY A 218 10.74 11.25 12.83
C GLY A 218 11.06 10.91 14.29
N THR A 219 12.34 10.97 14.68
CA THR A 219 12.77 10.71 16.07
C THR A 219 12.14 11.67 17.07
N THR A 220 11.96 12.95 16.67
CA THR A 220 11.33 13.98 17.52
C THR A 220 9.80 13.98 17.49
N ALA A 221 9.18 13.07 16.73
CA ALA A 221 7.73 13.01 16.62
C ALA A 221 7.08 12.79 18.00
N ARG A 222 6.01 13.54 18.24
CA ARG A 222 5.21 13.42 19.46
C ARG A 222 4.31 12.20 19.34
N ILE A 223 4.34 11.31 20.33
CA ILE A 223 3.41 10.19 20.42
C ILE A 223 2.53 10.42 21.64
N GLN A 224 1.23 10.50 21.42
CA GLN A 224 0.20 10.52 22.44
C GLN A 224 -0.48 9.15 22.48
N ARG A 225 -0.22 8.38 23.52
CA ARG A 225 -0.91 7.11 23.73
C ARG A 225 -2.33 7.36 24.24
N GLY A 226 -3.31 6.74 23.60
CA GLY A 226 -4.73 6.82 23.99
C GLY A 226 -5.68 6.75 22.79
N PHE A 227 -6.97 6.61 23.04
CA PHE A 227 -7.97 6.69 21.96
C PHE A 227 -8.22 8.14 21.59
N SER A 228 -8.41 8.42 20.31
CA SER A 228 -8.71 9.78 19.80
C SER A 228 -10.05 10.32 20.29
N GLU A 229 -10.95 9.45 20.73
CA GLU A 229 -12.25 9.81 21.30
C GLU A 229 -12.15 10.21 22.78
N ASP A 230 -11.07 9.82 23.47
CA ASP A 230 -10.88 10.11 24.90
C ASP A 230 -10.69 11.62 25.11
N PRO A 231 -11.46 12.26 26.02
CA PRO A 231 -11.33 13.70 26.28
C PRO A 231 -9.91 14.12 26.70
N GLY A 232 -9.22 13.28 27.49
CA GLY A 232 -7.85 13.54 27.93
C GLY A 232 -6.85 13.54 26.77
N THR A 233 -6.96 12.57 25.87
CA THR A 233 -6.13 12.48 24.65
C THR A 233 -6.36 13.68 23.75
N ARG A 234 -7.63 14.07 23.54
CA ARG A 234 -7.99 15.25 22.74
C ARG A 234 -7.41 16.52 23.33
N ALA A 235 -7.59 16.74 24.63
CA ALA A 235 -7.05 17.90 25.32
C ALA A 235 -5.52 17.96 25.20
N ALA A 236 -4.84 16.83 25.34
CA ALA A 236 -3.38 16.76 25.26
C ALA A 236 -2.85 17.21 23.88
N VAL A 237 -3.52 16.87 22.78
CA VAL A 237 -3.06 17.22 21.43
C VAL A 237 -3.66 18.50 20.88
N SER A 238 -4.61 19.16 21.55
CA SER A 238 -5.29 20.36 21.03
C SER A 238 -4.48 21.67 21.13
N ASP A 239 -3.17 21.59 21.41
CA ASP A 239 -2.27 22.76 21.57
C ASP A 239 -1.98 23.52 20.27
N ARG A 240 -2.36 22.96 19.10
CA ARG A 240 -2.15 23.58 17.79
C ARG A 240 -3.19 23.10 16.77
N ARG A 241 -3.20 23.74 15.60
CA ARG A 241 -3.95 23.28 14.43
C ARG A 241 -3.12 22.27 13.65
N TYR A 242 -3.75 21.22 13.17
CA TYR A 242 -3.08 20.19 12.37
C TYR A 242 -3.67 20.08 10.97
N GLY A 243 -2.84 19.70 10.02
CA GLY A 243 -3.26 19.01 8.82
C GLY A 243 -3.61 17.57 9.20
N VAL A 244 -4.82 17.15 8.91
CA VAL A 244 -5.31 15.78 9.18
C VAL A 244 -5.34 15.01 7.85
N ILE A 245 -4.81 13.79 7.86
CA ILE A 245 -4.60 12.94 6.66
C ILE A 245 -5.29 11.58 6.82
#